data_AF-A0AAD5P0R1-F1
#
_entry.id   AF-A0AAD5P0R1-F1
#
_cell.length_a   1.000
_cell.length_b   1.000
_cell.length_c   1.000
_cell.angle_alpha   90.00
_cell.angle_beta   90.00
_cell.angle_gamma   90.00
#
_symmetry.space_group_name_H-M   'P 1'
#
loop_
_entity.id
_entity.type
_entity.pdbx_description
1 polymer ?
#
loop_
_entity_poly.entity_id
_entity_poly.type
_entity_poly.pdbx_seq_one_letter_code
_entity_poly.pdbx_strand_id
1 'polypeptide(L)'
;MAFRGREMMKKLAKKVGGESNLAPGVKERFWKPNVQDKRLFSYILDRHIKVKVTTHALRCIDKAGGIDEYMLKTPFHKMDTEMGLSWKTKIEKLYAELGQMEVVFISPEDESKFEQGFKDLKLAERVAP
;
A
#
# COMPACT_ATOMS: atom_id res chain seq x y z
N MET A 1 -20.14 -10.50 -0.90
CA MET A 1 -20.63 -11.79 -1.46
C MET A 1 -19.49 -12.73 -1.86
N ALA A 2 -18.45 -12.25 -2.55
CA ALA A 2 -17.25 -13.03 -2.95
C ALA A 2 -16.54 -13.79 -1.80
N PHE A 3 -16.38 -13.13 -0.65
CA PHE A 3 -15.70 -13.70 0.52
C PHE A 3 -16.47 -14.87 1.14
N ARG A 4 -17.81 -14.76 1.19
CA ARG A 4 -18.67 -15.76 1.84
C ARG A 4 -18.56 -17.13 1.18
N GLY A 5 -18.46 -17.17 -0.15
CA GLY A 5 -18.27 -18.41 -0.90
C GLY A 5 -16.91 -19.06 -0.65
N ARG A 6 -15.81 -18.28 -0.69
CA ARG A 6 -14.45 -18.80 -0.48
C ARG A 6 -14.22 -19.25 0.97
N GLU A 7 -14.77 -18.54 1.95
CA GLU A 7 -14.71 -18.94 3.35
C GLU A 7 -15.52 -20.21 3.64
N MET A 8 -16.72 -20.34 3.07
CA MET A 8 -17.48 -21.59 3.16
C MET A 8 -16.69 -22.76 2.59
N MET A 9 -16.02 -22.55 1.47
CA MET A 9 -15.19 -23.54 0.80
C MET A 9 -14.03 -23.99 1.69
N LYS A 10 -13.29 -23.02 2.27
CA LYS A 10 -12.23 -23.29 3.26
C LYS A 10 -12.75 -24.05 4.48
N LYS A 11 -13.92 -23.67 5.02
CA LYS A 11 -14.54 -24.35 6.17
C LYS A 11 -14.90 -25.81 5.84
N LEU A 12 -15.47 -26.04 4.65
CA LEU A 12 -15.82 -27.38 4.17
C LEU A 12 -14.56 -28.21 3.91
N ALA A 13 -13.56 -27.68 3.21
CA ALA A 13 -12.30 -28.36 2.97
C ALA A 13 -11.59 -28.74 4.28
N LYS A 14 -11.60 -27.85 5.30
CA LYS A 14 -11.06 -28.14 6.63
C LYS A 14 -11.82 -29.26 7.34
N LYS A 15 -13.15 -29.33 7.18
CA LYS A 15 -14.00 -30.37 7.80
C LYS A 15 -13.84 -31.74 7.14
N VAL A 16 -13.61 -31.78 5.83
CA VAL A 16 -13.51 -33.02 5.03
C VAL A 16 -12.05 -33.45 4.81
N GLY A 17 -11.08 -32.77 5.44
CA GLY A 17 -9.67 -33.15 5.40
C GLY A 17 -8.97 -32.87 4.07
N GLY A 18 -9.48 -31.93 3.28
CA GLY A 18 -8.90 -31.52 2.00
C GLY A 18 -9.94 -31.27 0.91
N GLU A 19 -9.57 -30.47 -0.08
CA GLU A 19 -10.47 -30.17 -1.21
C GLU A 19 -10.69 -31.41 -2.11
N SER A 20 -9.74 -32.33 -2.19
CA SER A 20 -9.83 -33.56 -2.98
C SER A 20 -11.03 -34.42 -2.57
N ASN A 21 -11.32 -34.51 -1.28
CA ASN A 21 -12.37 -35.34 -0.69
C ASN A 21 -13.79 -34.73 -0.80
N LEU A 22 -13.91 -33.51 -1.32
CA LEU A 22 -15.22 -32.88 -1.58
C LEU A 22 -15.88 -33.55 -2.78
N ALA A 23 -17.18 -33.86 -2.65
CA ALA A 23 -17.99 -34.38 -3.74
C ALA A 23 -17.96 -33.43 -4.96
N PRO A 24 -17.99 -33.95 -6.21
CA PRO A 24 -17.84 -33.15 -7.43
C PRO A 24 -18.83 -31.98 -7.52
N GLY A 25 -20.11 -32.24 -7.23
CA GLY A 25 -21.17 -31.22 -7.28
C GLY A 25 -21.10 -30.16 -6.19
N VAL A 26 -20.25 -30.33 -5.17
CA VAL A 26 -19.98 -29.30 -4.15
C VAL A 26 -18.94 -28.33 -4.70
N LYS A 27 -17.89 -28.81 -5.37
CA LYS A 27 -16.81 -27.99 -5.96
C LYS A 27 -17.33 -27.01 -7.03
N GLU A 28 -18.29 -27.44 -7.84
CA GLU A 28 -18.87 -26.64 -8.94
C GLU A 28 -19.74 -25.48 -8.45
N ARG A 29 -20.25 -25.54 -7.22
CA ARG A 29 -21.09 -24.48 -6.63
C ARG A 29 -20.29 -23.29 -6.13
N PHE A 30 -18.96 -23.38 -6.11
CA PHE A 30 -18.11 -22.30 -5.60
C PHE A 30 -17.78 -21.29 -6.70
N TRP A 31 -18.25 -20.07 -6.47
CA TRP A 31 -17.91 -18.95 -7.32
C TRP A 31 -16.49 -18.45 -7.07
N LYS A 32 -15.69 -18.37 -8.14
CA LYS A 32 -14.34 -17.81 -8.11
C LYS A 32 -14.39 -16.29 -8.31
N PRO A 33 -13.73 -15.48 -7.46
CA PRO A 33 -13.71 -14.06 -7.66
C PRO A 33 -12.84 -13.66 -8.84
N ASN A 34 -13.21 -12.53 -9.45
CA ASN A 34 -12.44 -11.94 -10.53
C ASN A 34 -11.16 -11.28 -9.97
N VAL A 35 -10.01 -11.93 -10.20
CA VAL A 35 -8.69 -11.48 -9.76
C VAL A 35 -7.90 -11.01 -10.99
N GLN A 36 -7.28 -9.84 -10.87
CA GLN A 36 -6.59 -9.15 -11.95
C GLN A 36 -5.17 -8.77 -11.50
N ASP A 37 -4.18 -8.95 -12.38
CA ASP A 37 -2.81 -8.52 -12.12
C ASP A 37 -2.65 -7.06 -12.54
N LYS A 38 -2.43 -6.18 -11.56
CA LYS A 38 -2.33 -4.73 -11.79
C LYS A 38 -1.08 -4.14 -11.15
N ARG A 39 -0.63 -3.02 -11.73
CA ARG A 39 0.45 -2.18 -11.19
C ARG A 39 -0.22 -1.01 -10.46
N LEU A 40 0.00 -0.92 -9.15
CA LEU A 40 -0.50 0.16 -8.32
C LEU A 40 0.68 1.02 -7.88
N PHE A 41 0.52 2.33 -7.95
CA PHE A 41 1.54 3.26 -7.50
C PHE A 41 1.37 3.50 -5.99
N SER A 42 2.45 3.35 -5.24
CA SER A 42 2.53 3.71 -3.82
C SER A 42 3.31 5.02 -3.71
N TYR A 43 2.71 6.04 -3.11
CA TYR A 43 3.30 7.37 -2.99
C TYR A 43 4.49 7.39 -2.03
N ILE A 44 4.41 6.63 -0.94
CA ILE A 44 5.44 6.64 0.11
C ILE A 44 6.71 5.96 -0.36
N LEU A 45 6.57 4.90 -1.16
CA LEU A 45 7.70 4.14 -1.68
C LEU A 45 8.16 4.63 -3.06
N ASP A 46 7.51 5.66 -3.60
CA ASP A 46 7.73 6.24 -4.92
C ASP A 46 7.95 5.19 -6.03
N ARG A 47 7.13 4.13 -6.01
CA ARG A 47 7.31 3.00 -6.91
C ARG A 47 6.01 2.33 -7.29
N HIS A 48 6.03 1.69 -8.46
CA HIS A 48 4.95 0.83 -8.92
C HIS A 48 5.10 -0.58 -8.36
N ILE A 49 4.01 -1.10 -7.81
CA ILE A 49 3.94 -2.41 -7.20
C ILE A 49 2.99 -3.30 -8.00
N LYS A 50 3.47 -4.49 -8.40
CA LYS A 50 2.64 -5.50 -9.07
C LYS A 50 1.94 -6.36 -8.02
N VAL A 51 0.61 -6.34 -7.97
CA VAL A 51 -0.19 -7.13 -7.03
C VAL A 51 -1.37 -7.77 -7.74
N LYS A 52 -1.75 -8.98 -7.31
CA LYS A 52 -3.00 -9.63 -7.71
C LYS A 52 -4.14 -9.06 -6.90
N VAL A 53 -5.04 -8.31 -7.53
CA VAL A 53 -6.09 -7.58 -6.83
C VAL A 53 -7.46 -8.01 -7.35
N THR A 54 -8.44 -8.09 -6.45
CA THR A 54 -9.83 -8.30 -6.87
C THR A 54 -10.44 -7.01 -7.39
N THR A 55 -11.40 -7.10 -8.31
CA THR A 55 -12.08 -5.89 -8.83
C THR A 55 -12.77 -5.06 -7.75
N HIS A 56 -13.25 -5.70 -6.68
CA HIS A 56 -13.82 -4.99 -5.53
C HIS A 56 -12.74 -4.23 -4.75
N ALA A 57 -11.58 -4.86 -4.49
CA ALA A 57 -10.48 -4.20 -3.80
C ALA A 57 -9.93 -3.01 -4.62
N LEU A 58 -9.86 -3.11 -5.95
CA LEU A 58 -9.50 -1.97 -6.81
C LEU A 58 -10.44 -0.78 -6.58
N ARG A 59 -11.77 -0.99 -6.59
CA ARG A 59 -12.74 0.07 -6.31
C ARG A 59 -12.58 0.67 -4.91
N CYS A 60 -12.21 -0.15 -3.91
CA CYS A 60 -11.95 0.32 -2.56
C CYS A 60 -10.66 1.15 -2.47
N ILE A 61 -9.63 0.79 -3.24
CA ILE A 61 -8.37 1.54 -3.34
C ILE A 61 -8.63 2.91 -3.98
N ASP A 62 -9.40 2.94 -5.07
CA ASP A 62 -9.77 4.20 -5.75
C ASP A 62 -10.59 5.10 -4.81
N LYS A 63 -11.54 4.51 -4.07
CA LYS A 63 -12.34 5.24 -3.07
C LYS A 63 -11.51 5.77 -1.90
N ALA A 64 -10.48 5.04 -1.50
CA ALA A 64 -9.58 5.44 -0.42
C ALA A 64 -8.62 6.55 -0.86
N GLY A 65 -8.33 6.67 -2.17
CA GLY A 65 -7.40 7.63 -2.75
C GLY A 65 -5.99 7.08 -3.01
N GLY A 66 -5.81 5.75 -2.98
CA GLY A 66 -4.51 5.12 -3.19
C GLY A 66 -4.33 3.81 -2.41
N ILE A 67 -3.28 3.06 -2.75
CA ILE A 67 -3.00 1.77 -2.10
C ILE A 67 -2.55 1.94 -0.65
N ASP A 68 -1.71 2.94 -0.39
CA ASP A 68 -1.14 3.19 0.93
C ASP A 68 -2.23 3.62 1.92
N GLU A 69 -3.07 4.57 1.49
CA GLU A 69 -4.21 5.07 2.25
C GLU A 69 -5.24 3.96 2.51
N TYR A 70 -5.46 3.08 1.53
CA TYR A 70 -6.31 1.90 1.69
C TYR A 70 -5.77 0.95 2.77
N MET A 71 -4.44 0.74 2.81
CA MET A 71 -3.81 -0.13 3.81
C MET A 71 -3.92 0.45 5.23
N LEU A 72 -3.77 1.76 5.38
CA LEU A 72 -3.95 2.44 6.66
C LEU A 72 -5.40 2.38 7.16
N LYS A 73 -6.36 2.69 6.29
CA LYS A 73 -7.81 2.68 6.63
C LYS A 73 -8.35 1.29 6.94
N THR A 74 -7.74 0.24 6.38
CA THR A 74 -8.23 -1.13 6.56
C THR A 74 -7.80 -1.68 7.93
N PRO A 75 -8.74 -2.15 8.77
CA PRO A 75 -8.40 -2.72 10.06
C PRO A 75 -7.76 -4.10 9.92
N PHE A 76 -6.90 -4.47 10.88
CA PHE A 76 -6.11 -5.70 10.85
C PHE A 76 -6.95 -6.98 10.70
N HIS A 77 -8.15 -7.02 11.27
CA HIS A 77 -9.04 -8.18 11.18
C HIS A 77 -9.58 -8.46 9.77
N LYS A 78 -9.52 -7.50 8.84
CA LYS A 78 -9.93 -7.69 7.44
C LYS A 78 -8.75 -8.07 6.54
N MET A 79 -7.53 -8.07 7.05
CA MET A 79 -6.33 -8.44 6.31
C MET A 79 -6.05 -9.92 6.53
N ASP A 80 -6.50 -10.76 5.60
CA ASP A 80 -6.28 -12.21 5.68
C ASP A 80 -4.90 -12.65 5.16
N THR A 81 -4.09 -11.71 4.68
CA THR A 81 -2.81 -11.99 4.03
C THR A 81 -1.65 -11.48 4.89
N GLU A 82 -0.68 -12.36 5.18
CA GLU A 82 0.57 -12.01 5.90
C GLU A 82 1.35 -10.89 5.21
N MET A 83 1.39 -10.92 3.87
CA MET A 83 1.97 -9.87 3.05
C MET A 83 1.30 -8.50 3.31
N GLY A 84 -0.02 -8.47 3.52
CA GLY A 84 -0.74 -7.23 3.80
C GLY A 84 -0.36 -6.63 5.16
N LEU A 85 -0.20 -7.48 6.17
CA LEU A 85 0.21 -7.07 7.52
C LEU A 85 1.64 -6.50 7.55
N SER A 86 2.58 -7.18 6.87
CA SER A 86 3.97 -6.71 6.77
C SER A 86 4.08 -5.39 6.02
N TRP A 87 3.23 -5.14 5.03
CA TRP A 87 3.23 -3.88 4.30
C TRP A 87 2.62 -2.75 5.09
N LYS A 88 1.52 -3.01 5.79
CA LYS A 88 0.90 -2.01 6.66
C LYS A 88 1.87 -1.53 7.73
N THR A 89 2.53 -2.46 8.43
CA THR A 89 3.55 -2.11 9.44
C THR A 89 4.73 -1.35 8.84
N LYS A 90 5.16 -1.70 7.62
CA LYS A 90 6.21 -0.95 6.90
C LYS A 90 5.77 0.48 6.57
N ILE A 91 4.55 0.65 6.07
CA ILE A 91 3.97 1.94 5.72
C ILE A 91 3.81 2.82 6.97
N GLU A 92 3.31 2.26 8.08
CA GLU A 92 3.17 2.98 9.35
C GLU A 92 4.52 3.48 9.88
N LYS A 93 5.58 2.67 9.76
CA LYS A 93 6.95 3.09 10.13
C LYS A 93 7.44 4.26 9.28
N LEU A 94 7.28 4.17 7.96
CA LEU A 94 7.69 5.23 7.03
C LEU A 94 6.91 6.53 7.27
N TYR A 95 5.62 6.46 7.61
CA TYR A 95 4.85 7.64 8.02
C TYR A 95 5.31 8.21 9.36
N ALA A 96 5.69 7.38 10.31
CA ALA A 96 6.23 7.84 11.59
C ALA A 96 7.57 8.57 11.40
N GLU A 97 8.44 8.05 10.52
CA GLU A 97 9.69 8.70 10.14
C GLU A 97 9.44 10.06 9.46
N LEU A 98 8.51 10.13 8.51
CA LEU A 98 8.13 11.39 7.86
C LEU A 98 7.49 12.38 8.84
N GLY A 99 6.69 11.91 9.80
CA GLY A 99 6.08 12.77 10.81
C GLY A 99 7.08 13.32 11.84
N GLN A 100 8.20 12.63 12.04
CA GLN A 100 9.32 13.11 12.85
C GLN A 100 10.26 14.05 12.09
N MET A 101 10.09 14.17 10.78
CA MET A 101 10.75 15.20 10.00
C MET A 101 10.15 16.53 10.43
N GLU A 102 10.77 17.16 11.42
CA GLU A 102 10.43 18.51 11.82
C GLU A 102 10.53 19.37 10.56
N VAL A 103 9.40 19.91 10.13
CA VAL A 103 9.39 21.00 9.16
C VAL A 103 10.01 22.16 9.91
N VAL A 104 11.34 22.28 9.83
CA VAL A 104 12.07 23.38 10.44
C VAL A 104 11.49 24.64 9.82
N PHE A 105 10.75 25.40 10.63
CA PHE A 105 10.29 26.71 10.25
C PHE A 105 11.56 27.53 10.10
N ILE A 106 11.98 27.80 8.85
CA ILE A 106 13.20 28.54 8.58
C ILE A 106 13.02 29.90 9.24
N SER A 107 13.85 30.21 10.24
CA SER A 107 13.84 31.54 10.86
C SER A 107 14.23 32.57 9.80
N PRO A 108 13.65 33.79 9.79
CA PRO A 108 14.02 34.84 8.83
C PRO A 108 15.53 35.12 8.77
N GLU A 109 16.25 34.86 9.87
CA GLU A 109 17.71 34.99 9.92
C GLU A 109 18.44 33.93 9.09
N ASP A 110 17.92 32.70 9.06
CA ASP A 110 18.53 31.60 8.32
C ASP A 110 18.24 31.74 6.82
N GLU A 111 17.09 32.28 6.43
CA GLU A 111 16.77 32.64 5.03
C GLU A 111 17.82 33.60 4.45
N SER A 112 18.22 34.62 5.22
CA SER A 112 19.21 35.60 4.77
C SER A 112 20.61 34.99 4.56
N LYS A 113 21.00 34.02 5.38
CA LYS A 113 22.27 33.28 5.25
C LYS A 113 22.26 32.36 4.03
N PHE A 114 21.14 31.71 3.75
CA PHE A 114 20.99 30.92 2.52
C PHE A 114 21.06 31.81 1.27
N GLU A 115 20.39 32.96 1.27
CA GLU A 115 20.48 33.90 0.14
C GLU A 115 21.90 34.41 -0.12
N GLN A 116 22.65 34.72 0.94
CA GLN A 116 24.05 35.11 0.84
C GLN A 116 24.87 33.95 0.26
N GLY A 117 24.70 32.73 0.78
CA GLY A 117 25.38 31.53 0.24
C GLY A 117 25.07 31.25 -1.23
N PHE A 118 23.82 31.45 -1.68
CA PHE A 118 23.45 31.30 -3.10
C PHE A 118 24.02 32.42 -3.99
N LYS A 119 24.16 33.64 -3.48
CA LYS A 119 24.79 34.76 -4.20
C LYS A 119 26.29 34.50 -4.37
N ASP A 120 26.95 33.99 -3.34
CA ASP A 120 28.37 33.66 -3.34
C ASP A 120 28.67 32.48 -4.28
N LEU A 121 27.83 31.44 -4.28
CA LEU A 121 27.90 30.33 -5.23
C LEU A 121 27.71 30.78 -6.69
N LYS A 122 26.71 31.63 -6.97
CA LYS A 122 26.51 32.20 -8.32
C LYS A 122 27.66 33.11 -8.77
N LEU A 123 28.29 33.80 -7.84
CA LEU A 123 29.48 34.59 -8.12
C LEU A 123 30.67 33.69 -8.44
N ALA A 124 30.86 32.59 -7.69
CA ALA A 124 31.91 31.61 -7.97
C ALA A 124 31.75 30.95 -9.34
N GLU A 125 30.53 30.58 -9.75
CA GLU A 125 30.25 30.04 -11.09
C GLU A 125 30.48 31.06 -12.21
N ARG A 126 30.25 32.35 -11.96
CA ARG A 126 30.51 33.43 -12.93
C ARG A 126 31.98 33.83 -13.02
N VAL A 127 32.75 33.56 -11.97
CA VAL A 127 34.19 33.87 -11.87
C VAL A 127 35.04 32.67 -12.31
N ALA A 128 34.46 31.48 -12.41
CA ALA A 128 35.12 30.34 -13.02
C ALA A 128 35.42 30.64 -14.52
N PRO A 129 36.69 30.52 -14.96
CA PRO A 129 37.15 30.90 -16.30
C PRO A 129 36.67 29.99 -17.42
#